data_AF-A0A5P8W0F6-F1
#
_entry.id   AF-A0A5P8W0F6-F1
#
_cell.length_a   1.000
_cell.length_b   1.000
_cell.length_c   1.000
_cell.angle_alpha   90.00
_cell.angle_beta   90.00
_cell.angle_gamma   90.00
#
_symmetry.space_group_name_H-M   'P 1'
#
loop_
_entity.id
_entity.type
_entity.pdbx_description
1 polymer ?
#
loop_
_entity_poly.entity_id
_entity_poly.type
_entity_poly.pdbx_seq_one_letter_code
_entity_poly.pdbx_strand_id
1 'polypeptide(L)'
;MWRHISAIALGALLLTSWDFVLDPAMSQTSLPFWYWQQPGPFFGMPYQNFAGWLGTSSIFMSVTALLWRNNPINPERSQLNIPLAVYLSNFGFATVMSLTSGFFVPVLLGLLLGVIPAVLLWLKGSSTPVQVPIEPPEISVARVKVTAK
;
A
#
# COMPACT_ATOMS: atom_id res chain seq x y z
N MET A 1 17.14 -9.08 12.88
CA MET A 1 15.93 -8.95 13.72
C MET A 1 15.31 -7.56 13.63
N TRP A 2 16.04 -6.50 13.95
CA TRP A 2 15.58 -5.10 13.87
C TRP A 2 14.89 -4.70 12.56
N ARG A 3 15.45 -5.08 11.41
CA ARG A 3 14.84 -4.81 10.08
C ARG A 3 13.40 -5.33 9.96
N HIS A 4 13.12 -6.53 10.49
CA HIS A 4 11.78 -7.14 10.39
C HIS A 4 10.80 -6.45 11.32
N ILE A 5 11.24 -6.11 12.54
CA ILE A 5 10.44 -5.36 13.51
C ILE A 5 10.08 -3.98 12.93
N SER A 6 11.04 -3.27 12.35
CA SER A 6 10.79 -1.97 11.72
C SER A 6 9.85 -2.09 10.51
N ALA A 7 9.98 -3.14 9.69
CA ALA A 7 9.09 -3.37 8.56
C ALA A 7 7.64 -3.64 9.01
N ILE A 8 7.45 -4.47 10.05
CA ILE A 8 6.14 -4.76 10.65
C ILE A 8 5.54 -3.48 11.23
N ALA A 9 6.30 -2.75 12.05
CA ALA A 9 5.83 -1.52 12.68
C ALA A 9 5.45 -0.46 11.63
N LEU A 10 6.29 -0.28 10.60
CA LEU A 10 6.04 0.69 9.55
C LEU A 10 4.84 0.30 8.69
N GLY A 11 4.74 -0.96 8.27
CA GLY A 11 3.58 -1.40 7.50
C GLY A 11 2.28 -1.30 8.30
N ALA A 12 2.31 -1.62 9.60
CA ALA A 12 1.14 -1.49 10.46
C ALA A 12 0.72 -0.02 10.60
N LEU A 13 1.70 0.87 10.76
CA LEU A 13 1.46 2.31 10.76
C LEU A 13 0.86 2.80 9.42
N LEU A 14 1.36 2.33 8.28
CA LEU A 14 0.82 2.69 6.96
C LEU A 14 -0.65 2.28 6.83
N LEU A 15 -1.01 1.09 7.31
CA LEU A 15 -2.40 0.64 7.30
C LEU A 15 -3.27 1.48 8.24
N THR A 16 -2.85 1.67 9.49
CA THR A 16 -3.59 2.49 10.47
C THR A 16 -3.71 3.96 10.04
N SER A 17 -2.71 4.50 9.33
CA SER A 17 -2.72 5.90 8.89
C SER A 17 -3.83 6.21 7.89
N TRP A 18 -4.26 5.23 7.10
CA TRP A 18 -5.41 5.37 6.22
C TRP A 18 -6.70 5.55 7.03
N ASP A 19 -6.86 4.79 8.10
CA ASP A 19 -8.03 4.85 8.99
C ASP A 19 -8.13 6.19 9.73
N PHE A 20 -7.01 6.83 10.07
CA PHE A 20 -7.01 8.22 10.57
C PHE A 20 -7.75 9.15 9.63
N VAL A 21 -7.53 9.00 8.32
CA VAL A 21 -8.18 9.85 7.33
C VAL A 21 -9.62 9.43 7.12
N LEU A 22 -9.86 8.14 6.90
CA LEU A 22 -11.17 7.63 6.49
C LEU A 22 -12.24 7.77 7.56
N ASP A 23 -11.96 7.28 8.77
CA ASP A 23 -13.02 7.05 9.77
C ASP A 23 -13.77 8.36 10.10
N PRO A 24 -13.11 9.51 10.33
CA PRO A 24 -13.81 10.78 10.60
C PRO A 24 -14.86 11.13 9.55
N ALA A 25 -14.54 10.94 8.26
CA ALA A 25 -15.48 11.20 7.18
C ALA A 25 -16.64 10.18 7.12
N MET A 26 -16.44 8.99 7.66
CA MET A 26 -17.45 7.94 7.62
C MET A 26 -18.41 7.99 8.80
N SER A 27 -17.99 8.43 9.99
CA SER A 27 -18.89 8.44 11.16
C SER A 27 -19.35 9.81 11.64
N GLN A 28 -18.71 10.91 11.22
CA GLN A 28 -19.03 12.26 11.72
C GLN A 28 -19.57 13.23 10.66
N THR A 29 -19.90 12.72 9.48
CA THR A 29 -20.55 13.52 8.43
C THR A 29 -22.05 13.67 8.69
N SER A 30 -22.71 14.56 7.95
CA SER A 30 -24.16 14.78 8.02
C SER A 30 -24.98 13.54 7.62
N LEU A 31 -24.39 12.66 6.80
CA LEU A 31 -24.93 11.35 6.43
C LEU A 31 -23.85 10.29 6.71
N PRO A 32 -23.67 9.93 7.99
CA PRO A 32 -22.61 9.01 8.36
C PRO A 32 -22.99 7.58 7.96
N PHE A 33 -21.98 6.82 7.56
CA PHE A 33 -22.09 5.43 7.15
C PHE A 33 -22.21 4.49 8.36
N TRP A 34 -21.60 4.86 9.48
CA TRP A 34 -21.72 4.15 10.76
C TRP A 34 -21.57 5.11 11.93
N TYR A 35 -21.93 4.63 13.13
CA TYR A 35 -21.86 5.42 14.36
C TYR A 35 -21.09 4.67 15.45
N TRP A 36 -20.32 5.43 16.22
CA TRP A 36 -19.73 4.94 17.46
C TRP A 36 -20.72 5.14 18.61
N GLN A 37 -21.07 4.04 19.29
CA GLN A 37 -21.94 4.12 20.47
C GLN A 37 -21.36 4.99 21.59
N GLN A 38 -20.03 4.95 21.73
CA GLN A 38 -19.26 5.80 22.64
C GLN A 38 -18.30 6.63 21.78
N PRO A 39 -18.66 7.90 21.48
CA PRO A 39 -17.79 8.78 20.72
C PRO A 39 -16.46 8.95 21.44
N GLY A 40 -15.37 8.82 20.69
CA GLY A 40 -14.03 9.00 21.22
C GLY A 40 -13.42 10.36 20.92
N PRO A 41 -12.24 10.63 21.51
CA PRO A 41 -11.62 11.95 21.48
C PRO A 41 -11.03 12.33 20.11
N PHE A 42 -10.75 11.37 19.23
CA PHE A 42 -10.17 11.65 17.93
C PHE A 42 -11.28 11.82 16.90
N PHE A 43 -11.81 13.05 16.76
CA PHE A 43 -12.85 13.35 15.77
C PHE A 43 -14.01 12.34 15.82
N GLY A 44 -14.50 12.03 17.02
CA GLY A 44 -15.58 11.05 17.24
C GLY A 44 -15.13 9.60 17.40
N MET A 45 -13.85 9.28 17.18
CA MET A 45 -13.34 7.90 17.18
C MET A 45 -12.68 7.51 18.49
N PRO A 46 -13.00 6.32 19.04
CA PRO A 46 -12.31 5.79 20.20
C PRO A 46 -10.93 5.25 19.80
N TYR A 47 -9.91 5.48 20.63
CA TYR A 47 -8.54 5.02 20.35
C TYR A 47 -8.41 3.50 20.19
N GLN A 48 -9.38 2.74 20.71
CA GLN A 48 -9.46 1.30 20.51
C GLN A 48 -9.56 0.91 19.03
N ASN A 49 -10.12 1.77 18.17
CA ASN A 49 -10.18 1.53 16.73
C ASN A 49 -8.77 1.49 16.12
N PHE A 50 -7.99 2.54 16.38
CA PHE A 50 -6.61 2.62 15.90
C PHE A 50 -5.72 1.53 16.50
N ALA A 51 -5.90 1.20 17.78
CA ALA A 51 -5.20 0.09 18.42
C ALA A 51 -5.58 -1.25 17.77
N GLY A 52 -6.86 -1.44 17.43
CA GLY A 52 -7.36 -2.60 16.70
C GLY A 52 -6.72 -2.74 15.31
N TRP A 53 -6.70 -1.66 14.52
CA TRP A 53 -6.06 -1.65 13.21
C TRP A 53 -4.55 -1.89 13.30
N LEU A 54 -3.86 -1.21 14.24
CA LEU A 54 -2.42 -1.37 14.42
C LEU A 54 -2.07 -2.79 14.86
N GLY A 55 -2.81 -3.34 15.82
CA GLY A 55 -2.62 -4.70 16.33
C GLY A 55 -2.89 -5.75 15.26
N THR A 56 -4.02 -5.65 14.55
CA THR A 56 -4.39 -6.57 13.47
C THR A 56 -3.33 -6.55 12.37
N SER A 57 -2.94 -5.36 11.90
CA SER A 57 -1.91 -5.20 10.87
C SER A 57 -0.57 -5.78 11.33
N SER A 58 -0.19 -5.53 12.58
CA SER A 58 1.04 -6.08 13.16
C SER A 58 1.03 -7.61 13.16
N ILE A 59 -0.11 -8.23 13.48
CA ILE A 59 -0.27 -9.70 13.45
C ILE A 59 -0.11 -10.21 12.02
N PHE A 60 -0.85 -9.65 11.06
CA PHE A 60 -0.76 -10.05 9.64
C PHE A 60 0.68 -9.97 9.13
N MET A 61 1.35 -8.84 9.38
CA MET A 61 2.73 -8.64 8.94
C MET A 61 3.73 -9.54 9.66
N SER A 62 3.49 -9.85 10.94
CA SER A 62 4.33 -10.79 11.69
C SER A 62 4.21 -12.20 11.11
N VAL A 63 3.00 -12.65 10.79
CA VAL A 63 2.78 -13.95 10.12
C VAL A 63 3.50 -13.97 8.77
N THR A 64 3.32 -12.94 7.94
CA THR A 64 4.03 -12.83 6.65
C THR A 64 5.55 -12.87 6.83
N ALA A 65 6.09 -12.12 7.79
CA ALA A 65 7.53 -12.07 8.05
C ALA A 65 8.09 -13.43 8.52
N LEU A 66 7.33 -14.20 9.29
CA LEU A 66 7.70 -15.55 9.71
C LEU A 66 7.70 -16.53 8.54
N LEU A 67 6.68 -16.47 7.68
CA LEU A 67 6.57 -17.34 6.50
C LEU A 67 7.67 -17.05 5.46
N TRP A 68 8.06 -15.79 5.28
CA TRP A 68 9.09 -15.38 4.33
C TRP A 68 10.51 -15.37 4.86
N ARG A 69 10.74 -15.75 6.13
CA ARG A 69 12.01 -15.60 6.86
C ARG A 69 13.27 -16.04 6.08
N ASN A 70 13.16 -17.09 5.28
CA ASN A 70 14.28 -17.66 4.51
C ASN A 70 14.30 -17.29 3.03
N ASN A 71 13.31 -16.54 2.54
CA ASN A 71 13.18 -16.14 1.14
C ASN A 71 13.40 -14.62 1.03
N PRO A 72 14.64 -14.15 0.81
CA PRO A 72 14.91 -12.73 0.66
C PRO A 72 14.20 -12.19 -0.58
N ILE A 73 13.13 -11.43 -0.36
CA ILE A 73 12.44 -10.69 -1.42
C ILE A 73 13.20 -9.40 -1.66
N ASN A 74 13.75 -9.23 -2.85
CA ASN A 74 14.27 -7.96 -3.33
C ASN A 74 13.32 -7.46 -4.43
N PRO A 75 12.19 -6.83 -4.06
CA PRO A 75 11.22 -6.41 -5.05
C PRO A 75 11.82 -5.33 -5.94
N GLU A 76 11.63 -5.46 -7.24
CA GLU A 76 11.93 -4.40 -8.18
C GLU A 76 10.90 -3.28 -8.00
N ARG A 77 11.29 -2.02 -8.26
CA ARG A 77 10.37 -0.88 -8.16
C ARG A 77 9.10 -1.07 -8.99
N SER A 78 9.22 -1.68 -10.17
CA SER A 78 8.08 -1.98 -11.05
C SER A 78 7.01 -2.83 -10.36
N GLN A 79 7.42 -3.79 -9.52
CA GLN A 79 6.53 -4.65 -8.74
C GLN A 79 5.83 -3.90 -7.59
N LEU A 80 6.41 -2.78 -7.13
CA LEU A 80 5.84 -1.93 -6.08
C LEU A 80 4.82 -0.92 -6.63
N ASN A 81 4.74 -0.72 -7.95
CA ASN A 81 3.82 0.24 -8.57
C ASN A 81 2.36 -0.10 -8.28
N ILE A 82 1.97 -1.37 -8.43
CA ILE A 82 0.58 -1.79 -8.21
C ILE A 82 0.18 -1.65 -6.73
N PRO A 83 0.93 -2.18 -5.74
CA PRO A 83 0.62 -1.96 -4.33
C PRO A 83 0.55 -0.48 -3.95
N LEU A 84 1.50 0.33 -4.43
CA LEU A 84 1.49 1.77 -4.15
C LEU A 84 0.28 2.46 -4.78
N ALA A 85 -0.05 2.16 -6.04
CA ALA A 85 -1.20 2.76 -6.72
C ALA A 85 -2.52 2.42 -6.02
N VAL A 86 -2.70 1.16 -5.59
CA VAL A 86 -3.89 0.74 -4.82
C VAL A 86 -3.95 1.50 -3.49
N TYR A 87 -2.83 1.54 -2.76
CA TYR A 87 -2.75 2.25 -1.48
C TYR A 87 -3.07 3.74 -1.64
N LEU A 88 -2.42 4.43 -2.58
CA LEU A 88 -2.63 5.86 -2.81
C LEU A 88 -4.03 6.18 -3.35
N SER A 89 -4.63 5.29 -4.15
CA SER A 89 -6.01 5.48 -4.62
C SER A 89 -7.01 5.38 -3.48
N ASN A 90 -6.83 4.39 -2.60
CA ASN A 90 -7.69 4.20 -1.43
C ASN A 90 -7.52 5.35 -0.42
N PHE A 91 -6.28 5.80 -0.23
CA PHE A 91 -5.95 6.97 0.58
C PHE A 91 -6.49 8.27 -0.01
N GLY A 92 -6.40 8.44 -1.34
CA GLY A 92 -6.94 9.59 -2.07
C GLY A 92 -8.45 9.71 -1.92
N PHE A 93 -9.17 8.58 -2.05
CA PHE A 93 -10.61 8.53 -1.78
C PHE A 93 -10.94 9.00 -0.36
N ALA A 94 -10.27 8.44 0.65
CA ALA A 94 -10.46 8.84 2.05
C ALA A 94 -10.17 10.33 2.25
N THR A 95 -9.08 10.82 1.64
CA THR A 95 -8.67 12.24 1.73
C THR A 95 -9.74 13.17 1.16
N VAL A 96 -10.29 12.86 -0.01
CA VAL A 96 -11.36 13.66 -0.61
C VAL A 96 -12.57 13.73 0.33
N MET A 97 -13.04 12.58 0.82
CA MET A 97 -14.17 12.49 1.76
C MET A 97 -13.93 13.31 3.04
N SER A 98 -12.71 13.29 3.57
CA SER A 98 -12.35 13.99 4.80
C SER A 98 -12.20 15.49 4.61
N LEU A 99 -11.63 15.92 3.48
CA LEU A 99 -11.52 17.34 3.13
C LEU A 99 -12.90 17.95 2.86
N THR A 100 -13.80 17.24 2.16
CA THR A 100 -15.18 17.72 1.94
C THR A 100 -15.97 17.85 3.24
N SER A 101 -15.53 17.15 4.29
CA SER A 101 -16.14 17.15 5.61
C SER A 101 -15.41 18.06 6.62
N GLY A 102 -14.36 18.77 6.20
CA GLY A 102 -13.60 19.70 7.05
C GLY A 102 -12.55 19.07 7.98
N PHE A 103 -12.24 17.78 7.83
CA PHE A 103 -11.28 17.07 8.68
C PHE A 103 -9.83 17.22 8.17
N PHE A 104 -9.25 18.41 8.29
CA PHE A 104 -7.88 18.68 7.82
C PHE A 104 -6.77 18.06 8.66
N VAL A 105 -6.93 18.02 9.99
CA VAL A 105 -5.91 17.48 10.90
C VAL A 105 -5.71 15.97 10.69
N PRO A 106 -6.78 15.14 10.59
CA PRO A 106 -6.61 13.72 10.30
C PRO A 106 -5.97 13.47 8.94
N VAL A 107 -6.33 14.26 7.91
CA VAL A 107 -5.68 14.21 6.59
C VAL A 107 -4.17 14.49 6.70
N LEU A 108 -3.77 15.55 7.40
CA LEU A 108 -2.36 15.88 7.56
C LEU A 108 -1.59 14.76 8.28
N LEU A 109 -2.16 14.21 9.36
CA LEU A 109 -1.57 13.08 10.09
C LEU A 109 -1.40 11.86 9.18
N GLY A 110 -2.43 11.52 8.41
CA GLY A 110 -2.35 10.39 7.49
C GLY A 110 -1.34 10.62 6.35
N LEU A 111 -1.21 11.84 5.83
CA LEU A 111 -0.20 12.16 4.82
C LEU A 111 1.21 11.98 5.38
N LEU A 112 1.46 12.50 6.58
CA LEU A 112 2.76 12.44 7.26
C LEU A 112 3.16 11.00 7.64
N LEU A 113 2.21 10.22 8.16
CA LEU A 113 2.47 8.88 8.70
C LEU A 113 2.23 7.75 7.70
N GLY A 114 1.49 8.02 6.62
CA GLY A 114 1.09 7.07 5.59
C GLY A 114 1.73 7.35 4.24
N VAL A 115 1.27 8.42 3.57
CA VAL A 115 1.66 8.69 2.17
C VAL A 115 3.16 8.97 2.02
N ILE A 116 3.72 9.87 2.83
CA ILE A 116 5.14 10.23 2.75
C ILE A 116 6.03 8.98 2.93
N PRO A 117 5.93 8.19 4.01
CA PRO A 117 6.78 7.02 4.17
C PRO A 117 6.55 5.97 3.06
N ALA A 118 5.31 5.76 2.60
CA ALA A 118 5.04 4.82 1.50
C ALA A 118 5.74 5.24 0.20
N VAL A 119 5.66 6.53 -0.16
CA VAL A 119 6.32 7.08 -1.35
C VAL A 119 7.84 7.04 -1.19
N LEU A 120 8.38 7.39 -0.02
CA LEU A 120 9.83 7.31 0.23
C LEU A 120 10.37 5.87 0.11
N LEU A 121 9.62 4.87 0.59
CA LEU A 121 9.97 3.46 0.43
C LEU A 121 9.96 3.04 -1.04
N TRP A 122 8.93 3.44 -1.80
CA TRP A 122 8.87 3.20 -3.24
C TRP A 122 10.03 3.87 -3.99
N LEU A 123 10.37 5.11 -3.60
CA LEU A 123 11.52 5.85 -4.12
C LEU A 123 12.88 5.21 -3.79
N LYS A 124 12.93 4.29 -2.83
CA LYS A 124 14.13 3.52 -2.50
C LYS A 124 14.21 2.18 -3.26
N GLY A 125 13.12 1.76 -3.93
CA GLY A 125 13.11 0.53 -4.73
C GLY A 125 14.11 0.59 -5.89
N SER A 126 14.89 -0.49 -6.06
CA SER A 126 15.86 -0.63 -7.14
C SER A 126 15.15 -0.61 -8.49
N SER A 127 15.69 0.17 -9.42
CA SER A 127 15.21 0.23 -10.80
C SER A 127 16.18 -0.58 -11.66
N THR A 128 15.99 -1.89 -11.74
CA THR A 128 16.70 -2.65 -12.77
C THR A 128 15.95 -2.40 -14.08
N PRO A 129 16.58 -1.86 -15.13
CA PRO A 129 15.90 -1.73 -16.41
C PRO A 129 15.50 -3.12 -16.89
N VAL A 130 14.24 -3.30 -17.29
CA VAL A 130 13.81 -4.48 -18.01
C VAL A 130 14.62 -4.54 -19.30
N GLN A 131 15.69 -5.33 -19.32
CA GLN A 131 16.33 -5.74 -20.56
C GLN A 131 15.38 -6.74 -21.21
N VAL A 132 14.54 -6.27 -22.13
CA VAL A 132 13.84 -7.17 -23.05
C VAL A 132 14.92 -7.82 -23.90
N PRO A 133 15.15 -9.13 -23.82
CA PRO A 133 16.05 -9.80 -24.74
C PRO A 133 15.43 -9.63 -26.13
N ILE A 134 16.07 -8.81 -26.96
CA ILE A 134 15.75 -8.77 -28.39
C ILE A 134 16.36 -10.04 -28.95
N GLU A 135 15.62 -11.16 -28.90
CA GLU A 135 15.94 -12.30 -29.73
C GLU A 135 15.82 -11.83 -31.19
N PRO A 136 16.91 -11.89 -31.99
CA PRO A 136 16.79 -11.61 -33.42
C PRO A 136 15.79 -12.61 -34.01
N PRO A 137 14.89 -12.18 -34.91
CA PRO A 137 13.90 -13.08 -35.49
C PRO A 137 14.63 -14.25 -36.13
N GLU A 138 14.36 -15.46 -35.64
CA GLU A 138 14.87 -16.68 -36.24
C GLU A 138 14.14 -16.88 -37.57
N ILE A 139 14.69 -16.31 -38.63
CA ILE A 139 14.17 -16.49 -39.98
C ILE A 139 14.46 -17.94 -40.38
N SER A 140 13.52 -18.84 -40.09
CA SER A 140 13.51 -20.20 -40.60
C SER A 140 13.25 -20.16 -42.10
N VAL A 141 14.33 -20.08 -42.88
CA VAL A 141 14.27 -20.21 -44.34
C VAL A 141 14.05 -21.69 -44.65
N ALA A 142 12.78 -22.09 -44.81
CA ALA A 142 12.44 -23.41 -45.32
C ALA A 142 13.05 -23.58 -46.72
N ARG A 143 14.05 -24.45 -46.86
CA ARG A 143 14.60 -24.82 -48.19
C ARG A 143 13.57 -25.66 -48.92
N VAL A 144 12.79 -25.02 -49.80
CA VAL A 144 11.96 -25.72 -50.77
C VAL A 144 12.89 -26.40 -51.78
N LYS A 145 12.99 -27.73 -51.73
CA LYS A 145 13.61 -28.52 -52.80
C LYS A 145 12.67 -28.52 -54.00
N VAL A 146 13.00 -27.74 -55.02
CA VAL A 146 12.31 -27.80 -56.32
C VAL A 146 12.86 -29.01 -57.07
N THR A 147 12.04 -30.06 -57.17
CA THR A 147 12.32 -31.19 -58.07
C THR A 147 11.92 -30.76 -59.48
N ALA A 148 12.90 -30.47 -60.32
CA ALA A 148 12.70 -30.33 -61.76
C ALA A 148 12.45 -31.71 -62.37
N LYS A 149 11.44 -31.82 -63.24
CA LYS A 149 11.15 -32.98 -64.07
C LYS A 149 11.24 -32.56 -65.53
#